data_AF-A0A5C1A5Q5-F1
#
_entry.id   AF-A0A5C1A5Q5-F1
#
_cell.length_a   1.000
_cell.length_b   1.000
_cell.length_c   1.000
_cell.angle_alpha   90.00
_cell.angle_beta   90.00
_cell.angle_gamma   90.00
#
_symmetry.space_group_name_H-M   'P 1'
#
loop_
_entity.id
_entity.type
_entity.pdbx_description
1 polymer ?
#
loop_
_entity_poly.entity_id
_entity_poly.type
_entity_poly.pdbx_seq_one_letter_code
_entity_poly.pdbx_strand_id
1 'polypeptide(L)'
;MKRFFFGLVAVAALTGTLAAQTDVKPKHLYGHDLKVRPVGEQNFKAETPKVGIEVFHDTVGNALLAVSDSGNIAAVPFTAVGDKKAADWAFAHELRVRKSTEEAFTKDTKKYAIEAYKDLGSGNLLYVTDQKTIAFGPLPKDLKTEAEPAFHHGLTLKVRGLSEDDFSKAKKFGVDVSKDGNTGGLIYVTEAGSIATAAAPAAPPGESVKAPKALHGMKLQARKADEGDFTAQTRAYAVEAYSDPNSGAVVYFCETGAIATAPQPAQVTKGPPRWHHSFLLKARKPGEKDFEKAAKFGVEAFVDQNTGHTVYISETGSIAVVPGK
;
A
#
# COMPACT_ATOMS: atom_id res chain seq x y z
N MET A 1 44.16 36.79 -0.09
CA MET A 1 43.89 35.73 0.91
C MET A 1 42.40 35.75 1.27
N LYS A 2 41.62 34.80 0.76
CA LYS A 2 40.20 34.63 1.12
C LYS A 2 40.13 33.70 2.34
N ARG A 3 39.71 34.22 3.49
CA ARG A 3 39.51 33.44 4.72
C ARG A 3 38.20 32.65 4.58
N PHE A 4 38.29 31.33 4.54
CA PHE A 4 37.14 30.43 4.70
C PHE A 4 36.77 30.37 6.17
N PHE A 5 35.59 30.89 6.53
CA PHE A 5 34.97 30.65 7.83
C PHE A 5 34.32 29.27 7.79
N PHE A 6 34.92 28.29 8.47
CA PHE A 6 34.24 27.05 8.83
C PHE A 6 33.31 27.36 10.01
N GLY A 7 32.03 27.59 9.71
CA GLY A 7 30.98 27.65 10.72
C GLY A 7 30.72 26.24 11.25
N LEU A 8 31.09 26.00 12.51
CA LEU A 8 30.77 24.78 13.24
C LEU A 8 29.26 24.77 13.52
N VAL A 9 28.48 24.04 12.72
CA VAL A 9 27.04 23.85 12.98
C VAL A 9 26.91 22.81 14.11
N ALA A 10 26.49 23.28 15.29
CA ALA A 10 26.20 22.41 16.42
C ALA A 10 24.95 21.57 16.10
N VAL A 11 25.15 20.27 15.85
CA VAL A 11 24.05 19.30 15.78
C VAL A 11 23.58 19.04 17.20
N ALA A 12 22.47 19.66 17.60
CA ALA A 12 21.83 19.36 18.86
C ALA A 12 21.32 17.91 18.83
N ALA A 13 22.04 17.02 19.52
CA ALA A 13 21.60 15.64 19.72
C ALA A 13 20.36 15.65 20.62
N LEU A 14 19.19 15.36 20.07
CA LEU A 14 18.00 15.05 20.85
C LEU A 14 18.23 13.72 21.58
N THR A 15 18.74 13.78 22.81
CA THR A 15 18.87 12.64 23.73
C THR A 15 17.55 12.36 24.43
N GLY A 16 16.46 12.19 23.66
CA GLY A 16 15.23 11.65 24.20
C GLY A 16 15.43 10.16 24.49
N THR A 17 15.24 9.74 25.74
CA THR A 17 15.18 8.33 26.10
C THR A 17 14.01 7.69 25.33
N LEU A 18 14.32 6.91 24.30
CA LEU A 18 13.33 6.13 23.57
C LEU A 18 12.73 5.12 24.56
N ALA A 19 11.41 5.17 24.75
CA ALA A 19 10.71 4.16 25.54
C ALA A 19 10.99 2.77 24.94
N ALA A 20 11.19 1.77 25.80
CA ALA A 20 11.43 0.40 25.37
C ALA A 20 10.32 -0.04 24.39
N GLN A 21 10.73 -0.38 23.16
CA GLN A 21 9.80 -0.79 22.11
C GLN A 21 9.42 -2.26 22.36
N THR A 22 8.15 -2.51 22.65
CA THR A 22 7.67 -3.90 22.79
C THR A 22 7.34 -4.44 21.41
N ASP A 23 8.10 -5.42 20.96
CA ASP A 23 7.73 -6.20 19.78
C ASP A 23 6.45 -6.98 20.07
N VAL A 24 5.38 -6.58 19.37
CA VAL A 24 4.10 -7.28 19.43
C VAL A 24 4.21 -8.49 18.51
N LYS A 25 3.77 -9.67 18.95
CA LYS A 25 3.72 -10.83 18.07
C LYS A 25 2.37 -10.84 17.34
N PRO A 26 2.34 -10.62 16.00
CA PRO A 26 1.10 -10.71 15.25
C PRO A 26 0.66 -12.18 15.19
N LYS A 27 -0.64 -12.42 15.21
CA LYS A 27 -1.17 -13.78 15.13
C LYS A 27 -1.24 -14.19 13.66
N HIS A 28 -0.41 -15.14 13.25
CA HIS A 28 -0.56 -15.78 11.93
C HIS A 28 -1.91 -16.51 11.84
N LEU A 29 -2.58 -16.39 10.68
CA LEU A 29 -3.93 -16.91 10.47
C LEU A 29 -3.96 -18.03 9.42
N TYR A 30 -3.39 -17.75 8.24
CA TYR A 30 -3.31 -18.64 7.07
C TYR A 30 -2.40 -18.01 6.00
N GLY A 31 -2.18 -18.74 4.90
CA GLY A 31 -1.47 -18.24 3.73
C GLY A 31 -1.95 -18.90 2.44
N HIS A 32 -1.59 -18.27 1.33
CA HIS A 32 -2.05 -18.61 -0.02
C HIS A 32 -0.89 -18.64 -1.02
N ASP A 33 -1.02 -19.50 -2.02
CA ASP A 33 -0.17 -19.54 -3.22
C ASP A 33 -1.00 -19.14 -4.44
N LEU A 34 -1.06 -17.85 -4.75
CA LEU A 34 -1.97 -17.31 -5.75
C LEU A 34 -1.30 -17.19 -7.11
N LYS A 35 -1.95 -17.69 -8.16
CA LYS A 35 -1.44 -17.55 -9.53
C LYS A 35 -1.63 -16.10 -10.00
N VAL A 36 -0.71 -15.61 -10.81
CA VAL A 36 -0.85 -14.31 -11.46
C VAL A 36 -0.40 -14.42 -12.89
N ARG A 37 -1.32 -14.19 -13.84
CA ARG A 37 -0.99 -14.20 -15.25
C ARG A 37 -0.09 -13.02 -15.58
N PRO A 38 0.93 -13.19 -16.44
CA PRO A 38 1.57 -12.07 -17.11
C PRO A 38 0.58 -11.31 -18.00
N VAL A 39 0.86 -10.04 -18.26
CA VAL A 39 0.14 -9.20 -19.23
C VAL A 39 -0.01 -9.93 -20.57
N GLY A 40 -1.21 -9.91 -21.14
CA GLY A 40 -1.55 -10.55 -22.40
C GLY A 40 -1.89 -12.04 -22.33
N GLU A 41 -1.70 -12.72 -21.19
CA GLU A 41 -2.12 -14.12 -21.05
C GLU A 41 -3.60 -14.23 -20.65
N GLN A 42 -4.36 -15.06 -21.38
CA GLN A 42 -5.79 -15.24 -21.12
C GLN A 42 -6.11 -16.38 -20.15
N ASN A 43 -5.24 -17.39 -20.02
CA ASN A 43 -5.54 -18.60 -19.25
C ASN A 43 -4.40 -18.93 -18.28
N PHE A 44 -4.75 -19.50 -17.12
CA PHE A 44 -3.74 -20.09 -16.25
C PHE A 44 -3.13 -21.33 -16.91
N LYS A 45 -1.81 -21.35 -16.95
CA LYS A 45 -1.00 -22.49 -17.38
C LYS A 45 -0.37 -23.17 -16.16
N ALA A 46 0.39 -24.24 -16.39
CA ALA A 46 1.09 -24.94 -15.31
C ALA A 46 2.21 -24.06 -14.74
N GLU A 47 2.87 -23.31 -15.61
CA GLU A 47 4.00 -22.42 -15.38
C GLU A 47 3.60 -20.99 -14.97
N THR A 48 2.30 -20.67 -14.91
CA THR A 48 1.87 -19.34 -14.50
C THR A 48 2.48 -18.99 -13.13
N PRO A 49 3.19 -17.85 -13.03
CA PRO A 49 3.83 -17.44 -11.79
C PRO A 49 2.87 -17.43 -10.61
N LYS A 50 3.40 -17.67 -9.42
CA LYS A 50 2.67 -17.61 -8.17
C LYS A 50 3.25 -16.55 -7.25
N VAL A 51 2.40 -16.01 -6.38
CA VAL A 51 2.74 -15.11 -5.29
C VAL A 51 2.34 -15.78 -4.00
N GLY A 52 3.31 -15.99 -3.11
CA GLY A 52 3.04 -16.45 -1.75
C GLY A 52 2.53 -15.29 -0.92
N ILE A 53 1.43 -15.45 -0.20
CA ILE A 53 0.83 -14.41 0.63
C ILE A 53 0.50 -15.01 2.00
N GLU A 54 0.86 -14.33 3.06
CA GLU A 54 0.53 -14.74 4.43
C GLU A 54 -0.36 -13.68 5.10
N VAL A 55 -1.33 -14.14 5.87
CA VAL A 55 -2.34 -13.29 6.53
C VAL A 55 -2.19 -13.37 8.05
N PHE A 56 -2.24 -12.21 8.69
CA PHE A 56 -1.99 -12.00 10.10
C PHE A 56 -3.08 -11.13 10.73
N HIS A 57 -3.29 -11.29 12.02
CA HIS A 57 -4.01 -10.35 12.86
C HIS A 57 -3.00 -9.56 13.70
N ASP A 58 -2.91 -8.27 13.43
CA ASP A 58 -2.32 -7.31 14.36
C ASP A 58 -3.29 -7.10 15.51
N THR A 59 -2.98 -7.71 16.65
CA THR A 59 -3.83 -7.69 17.85
C THR A 59 -3.82 -6.35 18.57
N VAL A 60 -2.87 -5.45 18.26
CA VAL A 60 -2.76 -4.14 18.91
C VAL A 60 -3.49 -3.08 18.08
N GLY A 61 -3.27 -3.03 16.77
CA GLY A 61 -4.04 -2.19 15.85
C GLY A 61 -5.44 -2.72 15.52
N ASN A 62 -5.72 -3.98 15.86
CA ASN A 62 -6.94 -4.71 15.47
C ASN A 62 -7.17 -4.62 13.95
N ALA A 63 -6.13 -5.00 13.20
CA ALA A 63 -6.11 -5.00 11.74
C ALA A 63 -5.84 -6.41 11.20
N LEU A 64 -6.46 -6.72 10.06
CA LEU A 64 -6.08 -7.85 9.23
C LEU A 64 -5.00 -7.39 8.27
N LEU A 65 -3.86 -8.07 8.27
CA LEU A 65 -2.70 -7.74 7.44
C LEU A 65 -2.40 -8.89 6.51
N ALA A 66 -2.17 -8.61 5.23
CA ALA A 66 -1.57 -9.54 4.29
C ALA A 66 -0.17 -9.06 3.92
N VAL A 67 0.76 -10.00 3.73
CA VAL A 67 2.11 -9.72 3.21
C VAL A 67 2.45 -10.71 2.10
N SER A 68 3.00 -10.23 0.99
CA SER A 68 3.48 -11.10 -0.08
C SER A 68 4.91 -11.59 0.16
N ASP A 69 5.35 -12.59 -0.59
CA ASP A 69 6.71 -13.15 -0.58
C ASP A 69 7.82 -12.15 -1.00
N SER A 70 7.42 -10.93 -1.36
CA SER A 70 8.29 -9.79 -1.68
C SER A 70 8.19 -8.64 -0.65
N GLY A 71 7.45 -8.81 0.44
CA GLY A 71 7.30 -7.81 1.50
C GLY A 71 6.32 -6.69 1.18
N ASN A 72 5.47 -6.85 0.16
CA ASN A 72 4.37 -5.92 -0.09
C ASN A 72 3.21 -6.21 0.86
N ILE A 73 2.62 -5.17 1.44
CA ILE A 73 1.60 -5.29 2.49
C ILE A 73 0.25 -4.72 2.05
N ALA A 74 -0.83 -5.30 2.58
CA ALA A 74 -2.19 -4.76 2.53
C ALA A 74 -2.84 -4.88 3.90
N ALA A 75 -3.74 -3.96 4.23
CA ALA A 75 -4.38 -3.91 5.54
C ALA A 75 -5.85 -3.51 5.43
N VAL A 76 -6.70 -4.11 6.27
CA VAL A 76 -8.09 -3.71 6.50
C VAL A 76 -8.43 -3.82 7.99
N PRO A 77 -9.49 -3.17 8.49
CA PRO A 77 -9.98 -3.42 9.83
C PRO A 77 -10.19 -4.92 10.07
N PHE A 78 -9.75 -5.43 11.22
CA PHE A 78 -9.90 -6.85 11.52
C PHE A 78 -11.38 -7.21 11.72
N THR A 79 -11.81 -8.24 10.99
CA THR A 79 -13.04 -9.00 11.22
C THR A 79 -12.67 -10.43 11.58
N ALA A 80 -13.58 -11.15 12.25
CA ALA A 80 -13.37 -12.56 12.55
C ALA A 80 -13.13 -13.35 11.24
N VAL A 81 -12.10 -14.19 11.26
CA VAL A 81 -11.73 -15.04 10.12
C VAL A 81 -12.71 -16.21 10.02
N GLY A 82 -13.23 -16.46 8.83
CA GLY A 82 -14.10 -17.60 8.54
C GLY A 82 -13.37 -18.95 8.60
N ASP A 83 -14.14 -20.03 8.75
CA ASP A 83 -13.60 -21.39 8.87
C ASP A 83 -12.86 -21.85 7.59
N LYS A 84 -13.32 -21.39 6.42
CA LYS A 84 -12.72 -21.73 5.12
C LYS A 84 -11.58 -20.76 4.79
N LYS A 85 -10.35 -21.15 5.12
CA LYS A 85 -9.11 -20.41 4.84
C LYS A 85 -8.56 -20.70 3.45
N ALA A 86 -9.36 -20.46 2.42
CA ALA A 86 -9.01 -20.71 1.02
C ALA A 86 -9.24 -19.46 0.17
N ALA A 87 -8.53 -19.38 -0.94
CA ALA A 87 -8.71 -18.34 -1.94
C ALA A 87 -9.23 -18.95 -3.24
N ASP A 88 -10.42 -18.51 -3.67
CA ASP A 88 -11.01 -18.92 -4.93
C ASP A 88 -10.81 -17.80 -5.96
N TRP A 89 -10.26 -18.12 -7.14
CA TRP A 89 -10.11 -17.12 -8.20
C TRP A 89 -11.47 -16.54 -8.59
N ALA A 90 -11.54 -15.22 -8.80
CA ALA A 90 -12.77 -14.51 -9.11
C ALA A 90 -12.78 -13.98 -10.55
N PHE A 91 -11.87 -13.09 -10.87
CA PHE A 91 -11.75 -12.39 -12.16
C PHE A 91 -10.35 -11.79 -12.29
N ALA A 92 -10.08 -11.13 -13.42
CA ALA A 92 -8.82 -10.45 -13.65
C ALA A 92 -8.98 -9.18 -14.47
N HIS A 93 -7.96 -8.34 -14.39
CA HIS A 93 -7.86 -7.11 -15.13
C HIS A 93 -6.47 -6.96 -15.74
N GLU A 94 -6.43 -6.28 -16.88
CA GLU A 94 -5.20 -5.73 -17.43
C GLU A 94 -5.33 -4.20 -17.44
N LEU A 95 -4.79 -3.54 -16.42
CA LEU A 95 -4.94 -2.10 -16.25
C LEU A 95 -3.75 -1.36 -16.86
N ARG A 96 -4.05 -0.34 -17.67
CA ARG A 96 -3.06 0.58 -18.22
C ARG A 96 -2.76 1.66 -17.20
N VAL A 97 -1.48 2.07 -17.13
CA VAL A 97 -1.06 3.15 -16.25
C VAL A 97 -0.09 4.06 -16.97
N ARG A 98 -0.50 5.31 -17.15
CA ARG A 98 0.32 6.39 -17.68
C ARG A 98 1.45 6.71 -16.72
N LYS A 99 2.61 7.01 -17.30
CA LYS A 99 3.69 7.64 -16.55
C LYS A 99 3.32 9.07 -16.19
N SER A 100 3.96 9.66 -15.20
CA SER A 100 3.81 11.08 -14.84
C SER A 100 4.14 12.06 -15.99
N THR A 101 4.81 11.57 -17.03
CA THR A 101 5.16 12.32 -18.25
C THR A 101 4.24 11.99 -19.44
N GLU A 102 3.27 11.11 -19.29
CA GLU A 102 2.32 10.72 -20.34
C GLU A 102 0.97 11.43 -20.15
N GLU A 103 0.57 12.26 -21.12
CA GLU A 103 -0.71 12.97 -21.07
C GLU A 103 -1.89 12.05 -21.42
N ALA A 104 -1.68 11.10 -22.34
CA ALA A 104 -2.71 10.21 -22.85
C ALA A 104 -2.21 8.75 -22.92
N PHE A 105 -3.15 7.80 -22.94
CA PHE A 105 -2.83 6.41 -23.21
C PHE A 105 -2.27 6.25 -24.63
N THR A 106 -1.12 5.60 -24.73
CA THR A 106 -0.49 5.22 -25.99
C THR A 106 -0.42 3.70 -26.09
N LYS A 107 0.10 3.19 -27.21
CA LYS A 107 0.43 1.76 -27.35
C LYS A 107 1.57 1.33 -26.41
N ASP A 108 2.40 2.28 -25.98
CA ASP A 108 3.57 2.05 -25.13
C ASP A 108 3.26 2.28 -23.65
N THR A 109 2.05 2.75 -23.33
CA THR A 109 1.61 2.90 -21.94
C THR A 109 1.63 1.54 -21.25
N LYS A 110 2.31 1.49 -20.11
CA LYS A 110 2.54 0.27 -19.35
C LYS A 110 1.23 -0.34 -18.92
N LYS A 111 1.21 -1.67 -18.85
CA LYS A 111 0.08 -2.45 -18.36
C LYS A 111 0.52 -3.32 -17.19
N TYR A 112 -0.43 -3.63 -16.33
CA TYR A 112 -0.27 -4.54 -15.21
C TYR A 112 -1.39 -5.57 -15.23
N ALA A 113 -1.02 -6.84 -15.10
CA ALA A 113 -1.98 -7.88 -14.85
C ALA A 113 -2.34 -7.89 -13.36
N ILE A 114 -3.63 -7.98 -13.07
CA ILE A 114 -4.19 -7.97 -11.72
C ILE A 114 -5.18 -9.13 -11.63
N GLU A 115 -4.95 -10.07 -10.72
CA GLU A 115 -5.90 -11.13 -10.41
C GLU A 115 -6.65 -10.78 -9.14
N ALA A 116 -7.94 -11.06 -9.11
CA ALA A 116 -8.76 -10.95 -7.90
C ALA A 116 -9.14 -12.33 -7.39
N TYR A 117 -8.95 -12.55 -6.10
CA TYR A 117 -9.31 -13.79 -5.40
C TYR A 117 -10.33 -13.50 -4.31
N LYS A 118 -11.35 -14.35 -4.16
CA LYS A 118 -12.23 -14.37 -2.99
C LYS A 118 -11.45 -15.01 -1.86
N ASP A 119 -10.93 -14.21 -0.94
CA ASP A 119 -10.27 -14.72 0.26
C ASP A 119 -11.33 -15.06 1.30
N LEU A 120 -11.72 -16.34 1.34
CA LEU A 120 -12.84 -16.80 2.14
C LEU A 120 -12.54 -16.80 3.65
N GLY A 121 -11.25 -16.70 4.01
CA GLY A 121 -10.84 -16.50 5.39
C GLY A 121 -11.22 -15.09 5.86
N SER A 122 -10.91 -14.06 5.08
CA SER A 122 -11.17 -12.68 5.48
C SER A 122 -12.55 -12.15 5.09
N GLY A 123 -13.21 -12.80 4.13
CA GLY A 123 -14.44 -12.29 3.52
C GLY A 123 -14.22 -11.07 2.62
N ASN A 124 -12.99 -10.86 2.14
CA ASN A 124 -12.64 -9.78 1.22
C ASN A 124 -12.21 -10.33 -0.15
N LEU A 125 -12.17 -9.45 -1.14
CA LEU A 125 -11.35 -9.70 -2.33
C LEU A 125 -9.90 -9.39 -2.00
N LEU A 126 -9.00 -10.23 -2.50
CA LEU A 126 -7.56 -10.03 -2.48
C LEU A 126 -7.08 -9.85 -3.92
N TYR A 127 -6.74 -8.61 -4.27
CA TYR A 127 -6.14 -8.25 -5.54
C TYR A 127 -4.63 -8.50 -5.48
N VAL A 128 -4.06 -9.09 -6.53
CA VAL A 128 -2.63 -9.40 -6.64
C VAL A 128 -2.13 -9.02 -8.03
N THR A 129 -1.04 -8.26 -8.09
CA THR A 129 -0.42 -7.88 -9.37
C THR A 129 0.71 -8.80 -9.79
N ASP A 130 1.08 -8.75 -11.07
CA ASP A 130 2.28 -9.41 -11.60
C ASP A 130 3.59 -8.83 -11.03
N GLN A 131 3.53 -7.69 -10.34
CA GLN A 131 4.60 -7.10 -9.54
C GLN A 131 4.56 -7.55 -8.06
N LYS A 132 3.73 -8.53 -7.73
CA LYS A 132 3.56 -9.08 -6.36
C LYS A 132 3.07 -8.08 -5.32
N THR A 133 2.45 -6.99 -5.76
CA THR A 133 1.76 -6.04 -4.89
C THR A 133 0.33 -6.51 -4.64
N ILE A 134 -0.23 -6.15 -3.50
CA ILE A 134 -1.50 -6.69 -3.02
C ILE A 134 -2.39 -5.59 -2.46
N ALA A 135 -3.70 -5.77 -2.56
CA ALA A 135 -4.69 -4.92 -1.92
C ALA A 135 -5.94 -5.72 -1.54
N PHE A 136 -6.57 -5.36 -0.42
CA PHE A 136 -7.88 -5.89 -0.06
C PHE A 136 -8.98 -4.97 -0.56
N GLY A 137 -10.01 -5.53 -1.19
CA GLY A 137 -11.24 -4.82 -1.54
C GLY A 137 -12.51 -5.52 -1.04
N PRO A 138 -13.67 -4.85 -1.09
CA PRO A 138 -14.93 -5.44 -0.67
C PRO A 138 -15.30 -6.64 -1.54
N LEU A 139 -15.79 -7.72 -0.91
CA LEU A 139 -16.35 -8.87 -1.61
C LEU A 139 -17.86 -8.68 -1.82
N PRO A 140 -18.33 -8.33 -3.04
CA PRO A 140 -19.76 -8.25 -3.31
C PRO A 140 -20.39 -9.64 -3.25
N LYS A 141 -21.69 -9.70 -2.94
CA LYS A 141 -22.46 -10.96 -2.91
C LYS A 141 -22.49 -11.61 -4.29
N ASP A 142 -22.66 -10.79 -5.32
CA ASP A 142 -22.81 -11.20 -6.71
C ASP A 142 -21.63 -10.68 -7.53
N LEU A 143 -20.69 -11.58 -7.82
CA LEU A 143 -19.58 -11.29 -8.73
C LEU A 143 -19.98 -11.65 -10.15
N LYS A 144 -19.86 -10.68 -11.05
CA LYS A 144 -19.83 -10.93 -12.50
C LYS A 144 -18.39 -11.34 -12.84
N THR A 145 -18.20 -12.20 -13.84
CA THR A 145 -16.85 -12.63 -14.27
C THR A 145 -16.35 -11.86 -15.49
N GLU A 146 -17.23 -11.09 -16.13
CA GLU A 146 -17.00 -10.43 -17.42
C GLU A 146 -17.16 -8.90 -17.36
N ALA A 147 -17.30 -8.30 -16.18
CA ALA A 147 -17.40 -6.85 -16.09
C ALA A 147 -15.99 -6.24 -16.16
N GLU A 148 -15.71 -5.62 -17.30
CA GLU A 148 -14.45 -4.91 -17.54
C GLU A 148 -14.33 -3.67 -16.64
N PRO A 149 -13.12 -3.35 -16.16
CA PRO A 149 -12.88 -2.14 -15.41
C PRO A 149 -12.94 -0.93 -16.36
N ALA A 150 -13.63 0.12 -15.95
CA ALA A 150 -13.71 1.36 -16.69
C ALA A 150 -12.70 2.36 -16.15
N PHE A 151 -11.94 3.02 -17.03
CA PHE A 151 -11.10 4.14 -16.62
C PHE A 151 -11.94 5.22 -15.93
N HIS A 152 -11.53 5.65 -14.75
CA HIS A 152 -12.23 6.66 -13.95
C HIS A 152 -11.57 8.03 -14.11
N HIS A 153 -10.27 8.11 -13.79
CA HIS A 153 -9.45 9.31 -13.94
C HIS A 153 -7.97 8.95 -13.71
N GLY A 154 -7.07 9.91 -13.92
CA GLY A 154 -5.68 9.76 -13.52
C GLY A 154 -5.16 10.95 -12.73
N LEU A 155 -4.08 10.70 -12.02
CA LEU A 155 -3.44 11.60 -11.08
C LEU A 155 -1.94 11.62 -11.38
N THR A 156 -1.29 12.75 -11.08
CA THR A 156 0.16 12.80 -10.92
C THR A 156 0.44 13.13 -9.46
N LEU A 157 0.98 12.15 -8.74
CA LEU A 157 1.33 12.32 -7.33
C LEU A 157 2.80 12.73 -7.23
N LYS A 158 3.08 13.57 -6.25
CA LYS A 158 4.45 13.98 -5.91
C LYS A 158 4.83 13.41 -4.54
N VAL A 159 6.12 13.25 -4.30
CA VAL A 159 6.62 12.89 -2.96
C VAL A 159 7.92 13.61 -2.73
N ARG A 160 7.93 14.42 -1.65
CA ARG A 160 9.11 15.16 -1.23
C ARG A 160 10.19 14.19 -0.77
N GLY A 161 11.45 14.53 -0.98
CA GLY A 161 12.55 13.84 -0.32
C GLY A 161 12.52 14.05 1.20
N LEU A 162 13.22 13.19 1.95
CA LEU A 162 13.30 13.23 3.43
C LEU A 162 13.84 14.54 4.03
N SER A 163 14.39 15.43 3.20
CA SER A 163 14.99 16.70 3.60
C SER A 163 14.46 17.87 2.77
N GLU A 164 13.35 17.66 2.06
CA GLU A 164 12.72 18.66 1.20
C GLU A 164 11.47 19.21 1.87
N ASP A 165 11.36 20.54 1.95
CA ASP A 165 10.18 21.19 2.51
C ASP A 165 9.11 21.50 1.44
N ASP A 166 9.51 21.55 0.17
CA ASP A 166 8.67 21.87 -0.99
C ASP A 166 8.76 20.84 -2.12
N PHE A 167 7.87 20.97 -3.11
CA PHE A 167 7.74 20.03 -4.22
C PHE A 167 8.62 20.34 -5.45
N SER A 168 9.60 21.24 -5.35
CA SER A 168 10.44 21.65 -6.50
C SER A 168 11.30 20.50 -7.05
N LYS A 169 11.76 19.61 -6.17
CA LYS A 169 12.59 18.44 -6.47
C LYS A 169 11.89 17.10 -6.25
N ALA A 170 10.63 17.15 -5.83
CA ALA A 170 9.85 15.97 -5.53
C ALA A 170 9.75 15.02 -6.73
N LYS A 171 9.91 13.72 -6.45
CA LYS A 171 9.66 12.66 -7.43
C LYS A 171 8.19 12.70 -7.83
N LYS A 172 7.90 12.41 -9.10
CA LYS A 172 6.54 12.38 -9.66
C LYS A 172 6.22 10.97 -10.12
N PHE A 173 4.99 10.54 -9.91
CA PHE A 173 4.49 9.24 -10.37
C PHE A 173 3.12 9.41 -11.00
N GLY A 174 2.90 8.77 -12.14
CA GLY A 174 1.57 8.60 -12.71
C GLY A 174 0.79 7.57 -11.92
N VAL A 175 -0.49 7.86 -11.68
CA VAL A 175 -1.45 6.95 -11.05
C VAL A 175 -2.72 6.99 -11.87
N ASP A 176 -3.17 5.85 -12.36
CA ASP A 176 -4.46 5.74 -13.01
C ASP A 176 -5.44 4.99 -12.11
N VAL A 177 -6.69 5.44 -12.13
CA VAL A 177 -7.77 4.93 -11.30
C VAL A 177 -8.84 4.37 -12.20
N SER A 178 -9.22 3.13 -11.95
CA SER A 178 -10.29 2.44 -12.69
C SER A 178 -11.42 2.07 -11.74
N LYS A 179 -12.66 2.19 -12.21
CA LYS A 179 -13.82 1.63 -11.53
C LYS A 179 -13.94 0.16 -11.94
N ASP A 180 -13.81 -0.73 -10.97
CA ASP A 180 -13.98 -2.17 -11.18
C ASP A 180 -15.46 -2.47 -11.44
N GLY A 181 -15.76 -3.03 -12.60
CA GLY A 181 -17.13 -3.36 -13.00
C GLY A 181 -17.78 -4.46 -12.13
N ASN A 182 -16.99 -5.26 -11.43
CA ASN A 182 -17.47 -6.39 -10.63
C ASN A 182 -17.81 -5.97 -9.20
N THR A 183 -17.01 -5.07 -8.62
CA THR A 183 -17.22 -4.58 -7.24
C THR A 183 -17.90 -3.24 -7.17
N GLY A 184 -17.86 -2.46 -8.26
CA GLY A 184 -18.23 -1.06 -8.27
C GLY A 184 -17.25 -0.14 -7.54
N GLY A 185 -16.20 -0.69 -6.90
CA GLY A 185 -15.15 0.06 -6.23
C GLY A 185 -14.12 0.64 -7.19
N LEU A 186 -13.13 1.34 -6.64
CA LEU A 186 -12.00 1.90 -7.39
C LEU A 186 -10.74 1.08 -7.16
N ILE A 187 -9.94 0.93 -8.21
CA ILE A 187 -8.59 0.37 -8.17
C ILE A 187 -7.63 1.48 -8.61
N TYR A 188 -6.75 1.88 -7.71
CA TYR A 188 -5.63 2.77 -7.98
C TYR A 188 -4.43 1.93 -8.40
N VAL A 189 -3.76 2.30 -9.49
CA VAL A 189 -2.53 1.64 -9.93
C VAL A 189 -1.48 2.69 -10.26
N THR A 190 -0.29 2.52 -9.69
CA THR A 190 0.85 3.43 -9.90
C THR A 190 1.70 2.98 -11.09
N GLU A 191 2.47 3.88 -11.69
CA GLU A 191 3.45 3.54 -12.73
C GLU A 191 4.58 2.60 -12.24
N ALA A 192 4.67 2.37 -10.92
CA ALA A 192 5.53 1.38 -10.28
C ALA A 192 4.88 0.00 -10.15
N GLY A 193 3.55 -0.10 -10.36
CA GLY A 193 2.78 -1.34 -10.31
C GLY A 193 2.22 -1.69 -8.94
N SER A 194 2.31 -0.77 -7.97
CA SER A 194 1.60 -0.86 -6.69
C SER A 194 0.12 -0.53 -6.89
N ILE A 195 -0.72 -1.25 -6.14
CA ILE A 195 -2.18 -1.09 -6.17
C ILE A 195 -2.76 -0.72 -4.81
N ALA A 196 -3.92 -0.05 -4.84
CA ALA A 196 -4.79 0.16 -3.69
C ALA A 196 -6.25 0.17 -4.14
N THR A 197 -7.19 -0.05 -3.21
CA THR A 197 -8.62 0.00 -3.53
C THR A 197 -9.37 0.98 -2.64
N ALA A 198 -10.38 1.65 -3.20
CA ALA A 198 -11.24 2.56 -2.46
C ALA A 198 -12.72 2.33 -2.80
N ALA A 199 -13.62 2.84 -1.97
CA ALA A 199 -15.00 2.98 -2.37
C ALA A 199 -15.12 3.95 -3.55
N ALA A 200 -16.01 3.66 -4.50
CA ALA A 200 -16.33 4.62 -5.55
C ALA A 200 -17.41 5.60 -5.09
N PRO A 201 -17.34 6.87 -5.51
CA PRO A 201 -18.46 7.78 -5.36
C PRO A 201 -19.67 7.30 -6.18
N ALA A 202 -20.86 7.73 -5.79
CA ALA A 202 -22.10 7.37 -6.47
C ALA A 202 -22.13 7.90 -7.92
N ALA A 203 -21.61 9.11 -8.13
CA ALA A 203 -21.47 9.72 -9.45
C ALA A 203 -20.04 9.57 -9.97
N PRO A 204 -19.84 9.33 -11.28
CA PRO A 204 -18.52 9.42 -11.88
C PRO A 204 -17.96 10.85 -11.77
N PRO A 205 -16.65 11.06 -12.01
CA PRO A 205 -16.08 12.39 -12.08
C PRO A 205 -16.81 13.22 -13.14
N GLY A 206 -16.93 14.52 -12.90
CA GLY A 206 -17.43 15.44 -13.91
C GLY A 206 -16.46 15.55 -15.11
N GLU A 207 -16.83 16.34 -16.10
CA GLU A 207 -16.00 16.56 -17.32
C GLU A 207 -14.59 17.08 -17.01
N SER A 208 -14.41 17.74 -15.87
CA SER A 208 -13.11 18.19 -15.37
C SER A 208 -12.63 17.31 -14.20
N VAL A 209 -11.63 16.48 -14.46
CA VAL A 209 -10.90 15.76 -13.42
C VAL A 209 -10.16 16.79 -12.56
N LYS A 210 -10.39 16.75 -11.24
CA LYS A 210 -9.72 17.63 -10.28
C LYS A 210 -8.34 17.07 -9.94
N ALA A 211 -7.34 17.94 -9.87
CA ALA A 211 -6.01 17.55 -9.42
C ALA A 211 -6.04 17.06 -7.95
N PRO A 212 -5.17 16.11 -7.58
CA PRO A 212 -5.04 15.68 -6.18
C PRO A 212 -4.51 16.84 -5.33
N LYS A 213 -5.03 16.99 -4.12
CA LYS A 213 -4.61 18.04 -3.19
C LYS A 213 -3.68 17.45 -2.14
N ALA A 214 -2.42 17.85 -2.13
CA ALA A 214 -1.48 17.49 -1.06
C ALA A 214 -2.03 18.00 0.29
N LEU A 215 -2.02 17.13 1.29
CA LEU A 215 -2.47 17.41 2.66
C LEU A 215 -1.26 17.67 3.55
N HIS A 216 -0.38 16.68 3.67
CA HIS A 216 0.82 16.71 4.51
C HIS A 216 1.80 15.60 4.11
N GLY A 217 3.04 15.77 4.52
CA GLY A 217 4.11 14.79 4.35
C GLY A 217 4.52 14.18 5.68
N MET A 218 5.02 12.95 5.63
CA MET A 218 5.45 12.17 6.77
C MET A 218 6.80 11.54 6.47
N LYS A 219 7.63 11.45 7.51
CA LYS A 219 8.86 10.67 7.51
C LYS A 219 8.64 9.45 8.40
N LEU A 220 8.52 8.28 7.79
CA LEU A 220 8.25 7.04 8.50
C LEU A 220 9.50 6.17 8.48
N GLN A 221 9.97 5.74 9.65
CA GLN A 221 11.07 4.78 9.76
C GLN A 221 10.53 3.36 9.68
N ALA A 222 11.26 2.44 9.06
CA ALA A 222 10.94 1.02 9.08
C ALA A 222 12.20 0.21 9.38
N ARG A 223 12.17 -0.55 10.49
CA ARG A 223 13.26 -1.44 10.88
C ARG A 223 13.31 -2.66 9.96
N LYS A 224 14.52 -3.18 9.76
CA LYS A 224 14.70 -4.50 9.17
C LYS A 224 14.27 -5.60 10.14
N ALA A 225 14.02 -6.78 9.62
CA ALA A 225 13.63 -7.93 10.45
C ALA A 225 14.68 -8.36 11.51
N ASP A 226 15.94 -7.98 11.32
CA ASP A 226 17.06 -8.22 12.23
C ASP A 226 17.44 -6.99 13.08
N GLU A 227 16.68 -5.90 12.99
CA GLU A 227 16.93 -4.65 13.71
C GLU A 227 15.98 -4.53 14.92
N GLY A 228 16.55 -4.57 16.13
CA GLY A 228 15.78 -4.54 17.38
C GLY A 228 15.29 -3.16 17.82
N ASP A 229 16.07 -2.10 17.61
CA ASP A 229 15.74 -0.73 18.01
C ASP A 229 15.93 0.23 16.83
N PHE A 230 15.23 1.37 16.84
CA PHE A 230 15.52 2.43 15.89
C PHE A 230 16.94 2.97 16.06
N THR A 231 17.69 2.96 14.97
CA THR A 231 19.05 3.48 14.88
C THR A 231 19.12 4.66 13.90
N ALA A 232 20.26 5.34 13.86
CA ALA A 232 20.53 6.33 12.81
C ALA A 232 20.60 5.70 11.41
N GLN A 233 20.76 4.37 11.34
CA GLN A 233 20.81 3.57 10.12
C GLN A 233 19.44 3.03 9.72
N THR A 234 18.43 3.09 10.60
CA THR A 234 17.09 2.66 10.23
C THR A 234 16.61 3.47 9.03
N ARG A 235 16.16 2.76 8.00
CA ARG A 235 15.68 3.40 6.78
C ARG A 235 14.43 4.23 7.08
N ALA A 236 14.46 5.48 6.65
CA ALA A 236 13.29 6.33 6.62
C ALA A 236 12.73 6.39 5.19
N TYR A 237 11.41 6.57 5.09
CA TYR A 237 10.66 6.72 3.86
C TYR A 237 9.86 8.01 3.92
N ALA A 238 9.90 8.76 2.83
CA ALA A 238 8.97 9.86 2.65
C ALA A 238 7.61 9.33 2.17
N VAL A 239 6.54 9.76 2.85
CA VAL A 239 5.15 9.44 2.51
C VAL A 239 4.35 10.73 2.46
N GLU A 240 3.61 10.96 1.38
CA GLU A 240 2.68 12.10 1.26
C GLU A 240 1.23 11.60 1.34
N ALA A 241 0.39 12.34 2.05
CA ALA A 241 -1.05 12.16 2.04
C ALA A 241 -1.69 13.18 1.08
N TYR A 242 -2.60 12.70 0.23
CA TYR A 242 -3.37 13.50 -0.72
C TYR A 242 -4.86 13.30 -0.47
N SER A 243 -5.65 14.35 -0.66
CA SER A 243 -7.08 14.18 -0.94
C SER A 243 -7.25 14.03 -2.44
N ASP A 244 -7.97 12.99 -2.86
CA ASP A 244 -8.43 12.82 -4.23
C ASP A 244 -9.90 13.28 -4.32
N PRO A 245 -10.16 14.50 -4.85
CA PRO A 245 -11.51 15.04 -4.88
C PRO A 245 -12.44 14.31 -5.86
N ASN A 246 -11.90 13.45 -6.73
CA ASN A 246 -12.69 12.71 -7.72
C ASN A 246 -13.27 11.43 -7.13
N SER A 247 -12.69 10.91 -6.04
CA SER A 247 -13.17 9.70 -5.34
C SER A 247 -13.68 9.98 -3.93
N GLY A 248 -13.20 11.06 -3.30
CA GLY A 248 -13.40 11.30 -1.87
C GLY A 248 -12.50 10.45 -0.97
N ALA A 249 -11.44 9.85 -1.51
CA ALA A 249 -10.46 9.10 -0.74
C ALA A 249 -9.27 9.98 -0.30
N VAL A 250 -8.63 9.59 0.80
CA VAL A 250 -7.25 9.98 1.11
C VAL A 250 -6.30 8.95 0.52
N VAL A 251 -5.35 9.42 -0.27
CA VAL A 251 -4.31 8.60 -0.89
C VAL A 251 -3.01 8.83 -0.14
N TYR A 252 -2.47 7.76 0.45
CA TYR A 252 -1.13 7.73 1.02
C TYR A 252 -0.17 7.22 -0.04
N PHE A 253 0.93 7.94 -0.26
CA PHE A 253 1.86 7.66 -1.35
C PHE A 253 3.32 7.72 -0.88
N CYS A 254 4.04 6.62 -1.01
CA CYS A 254 5.42 6.46 -0.58
C CYS A 254 6.40 6.77 -1.72
N GLU A 255 7.61 7.23 -1.38
CA GLU A 255 8.67 7.52 -2.37
C GLU A 255 9.17 6.31 -3.17
N THR A 256 8.78 5.10 -2.76
CA THR A 256 9.00 3.85 -3.49
C THR A 256 8.01 3.63 -4.63
N GLY A 257 6.96 4.45 -4.73
CA GLY A 257 5.81 4.22 -5.60
C GLY A 257 4.71 3.38 -4.97
N ALA A 258 4.85 2.95 -3.70
CA ALA A 258 3.79 2.26 -2.99
C ALA A 258 2.60 3.22 -2.70
N ILE A 259 1.38 2.69 -2.81
CA ILE A 259 0.13 3.45 -2.63
C ILE A 259 -0.80 2.71 -1.68
N ALA A 260 -1.52 3.47 -0.87
CA ALA A 260 -2.62 2.98 -0.05
C ALA A 260 -3.74 4.03 0.00
N THR A 261 -4.98 3.59 0.21
CA THR A 261 -6.16 4.47 0.25
C THR A 261 -6.96 4.25 1.51
N ALA A 262 -7.56 5.32 2.02
CA ALA A 262 -8.50 5.30 3.13
C ALA A 262 -9.65 6.30 2.87
N PRO A 263 -10.80 6.17 3.55
CA PRO A 263 -11.84 7.20 3.50
C PRO A 263 -11.31 8.57 3.96
N GLN A 264 -11.90 9.65 3.46
CA GLN A 264 -11.59 10.98 3.98
C GLN A 264 -12.05 11.10 5.45
N PRO A 265 -11.17 11.54 6.38
CA PRO A 265 -11.58 11.75 7.76
C PRO A 265 -12.52 12.96 7.86
N ALA A 266 -13.42 12.95 8.85
CA ALA A 266 -14.34 14.06 9.09
C ALA A 266 -13.62 15.36 9.48
N GLN A 267 -12.47 15.24 10.15
CA GLN A 267 -11.63 16.36 10.56
C GLN A 267 -10.16 16.04 10.26
N VAL A 268 -9.43 17.06 9.84
CA VAL A 268 -7.98 16.99 9.69
C VAL A 268 -7.36 17.82 10.80
N THR A 269 -6.61 17.20 11.70
CA THR A 269 -5.83 17.91 12.72
C THR A 269 -4.41 18.17 12.22
N LYS A 270 -3.59 18.85 13.01
CA LYS A 270 -2.16 19.03 12.70
C LYS A 270 -1.33 18.26 13.71
N GLY A 271 -0.53 17.31 13.24
CA GLY A 271 0.42 16.61 14.10
C GLY A 271 1.43 15.78 13.32
N PRO A 272 2.61 15.52 13.89
CA PRO A 272 3.54 14.57 13.31
C PRO A 272 2.97 13.15 13.38
N PRO A 273 3.38 12.22 12.50
CA PRO A 273 3.06 10.81 12.68
C PRO A 273 3.60 10.32 14.03
N ARG A 274 2.80 9.56 14.76
CA ARG A 274 3.19 8.98 16.06
C ARG A 274 3.41 7.48 15.88
N TRP A 275 4.60 7.01 16.20
CA TRP A 275 4.86 5.56 16.26
C TRP A 275 3.91 4.89 17.24
N HIS A 276 3.33 3.76 16.84
CA HIS A 276 2.37 3.01 17.63
C HIS A 276 2.98 1.71 18.17
N HIS A 277 3.43 0.84 17.27
CA HIS A 277 4.05 -0.45 17.60
C HIS A 277 4.72 -1.04 16.35
N SER A 278 5.36 -2.19 16.54
CA SER A 278 6.06 -2.95 15.49
C SER A 278 5.82 -4.43 15.59
N PHE A 279 6.10 -5.12 14.49
CA PHE A 279 6.14 -6.57 14.43
C PHE A 279 6.91 -7.08 13.22
N LEU A 280 7.23 -8.38 13.26
CA LEU A 280 7.78 -9.11 12.13
C LEU A 280 6.67 -9.91 11.44
N LEU A 281 6.53 -9.71 10.13
CA LEU A 281 5.71 -10.58 9.30
C LEU A 281 6.59 -11.59 8.57
N LYS A 282 6.10 -12.82 8.47
CA LYS A 282 6.74 -13.89 7.70
C LYS A 282 5.94 -14.13 6.43
N ALA A 283 6.60 -14.28 5.28
CA ALA A 283 5.95 -14.70 4.04
C ALA A 283 6.69 -15.87 3.39
N ARG A 284 5.96 -16.94 3.09
CA ARG A 284 6.51 -18.09 2.36
C ARG A 284 6.56 -17.78 0.87
N LYS A 285 7.58 -18.31 0.19
CA LYS A 285 7.59 -18.37 -1.27
C LYS A 285 6.56 -19.41 -1.74
N PRO A 286 6.05 -19.29 -2.97
CA PRO A 286 5.16 -20.32 -3.53
C PRO A 286 5.76 -21.72 -3.43
N GLY A 287 4.96 -22.67 -2.95
CA GLY A 287 5.34 -24.07 -2.77
C GLY A 287 6.16 -24.37 -1.51
N GLU A 288 6.61 -23.36 -0.77
CA GLU A 288 7.25 -23.57 0.54
C GLU A 288 6.19 -23.93 1.57
N LYS A 289 6.39 -25.07 2.25
CA LYS A 289 5.48 -25.56 3.29
C LYS A 289 5.98 -25.19 4.69
N ASP A 290 7.29 -25.07 4.84
CA ASP A 290 7.96 -24.78 6.09
C ASP A 290 7.93 -23.28 6.38
N PHE A 291 7.11 -22.90 7.35
CA PHE A 291 6.98 -21.51 7.79
C PHE A 291 8.22 -20.96 8.50
N GLU A 292 9.13 -21.82 8.95
CA GLU A 292 10.40 -21.36 9.53
C GLU A 292 11.40 -20.90 8.47
N LYS A 293 11.24 -21.33 7.22
CA LYS A 293 12.01 -20.86 6.06
C LYS A 293 11.43 -19.60 5.40
N ALA A 294 10.29 -19.12 5.89
CA ALA A 294 9.66 -17.91 5.37
C ALA A 294 10.58 -16.69 5.51
N ALA A 295 10.58 -15.83 4.50
CA ALA A 295 11.26 -14.53 4.59
C ALA A 295 10.58 -13.68 5.66
N LYS A 296 11.36 -12.95 6.45
CA LYS A 296 10.88 -12.04 7.49
C LYS A 296 10.96 -10.61 7.00
N PHE A 297 9.96 -9.81 7.32
CA PHE A 297 9.89 -8.39 7.01
C PHE A 297 9.54 -7.62 8.27
N GLY A 298 10.35 -6.61 8.63
CA GLY A 298 9.98 -5.64 9.64
C GLY A 298 8.82 -4.76 9.17
N VAL A 299 7.83 -4.55 10.04
CA VAL A 299 6.68 -3.67 9.80
C VAL A 299 6.49 -2.76 11.00
N GLU A 300 6.34 -1.47 10.71
CA GLU A 300 6.06 -0.44 11.69
C GLU A 300 4.66 0.12 11.47
N ALA A 301 3.94 0.39 12.57
CA ALA A 301 2.65 1.05 12.55
C ALA A 301 2.77 2.46 13.13
N PHE A 302 2.29 3.45 12.37
CA PHE A 302 2.24 4.85 12.77
C PHE A 302 0.79 5.33 12.76
N VAL A 303 0.39 6.10 13.77
CA VAL A 303 -0.86 6.86 13.71
C VAL A 303 -0.56 8.20 13.04
N ASP A 304 -1.15 8.43 11.88
CA ASP A 304 -1.18 9.74 11.25
C ASP A 304 -2.09 10.66 12.08
N GLN A 305 -1.50 11.50 12.91
CA GLN A 305 -2.25 12.38 13.81
C GLN A 305 -3.19 13.33 13.04
N ASN A 306 -2.89 13.64 11.78
CA ASN A 306 -3.71 14.55 10.98
C ASN A 306 -5.05 13.90 10.61
N THR A 307 -5.08 12.60 10.32
CA THR A 307 -6.29 11.90 9.85
C THR A 307 -6.88 10.91 10.86
N GLY A 308 -6.09 10.53 11.88
CA GLY A 308 -6.40 9.44 12.80
C GLY A 308 -6.17 8.04 12.23
N HIS A 309 -5.79 7.92 10.95
CA HIS A 309 -5.54 6.62 10.32
C HIS A 309 -4.27 5.96 10.86
N THR A 310 -4.24 4.63 10.84
CA THR A 310 -3.03 3.84 11.10
C THR A 310 -2.37 3.49 9.77
N VAL A 311 -1.14 3.96 9.60
CA VAL A 311 -0.29 3.71 8.43
C VAL A 311 0.73 2.64 8.81
N TYR A 312 0.65 1.50 8.14
CA TYR A 312 1.64 0.42 8.22
C TYR A 312 2.68 0.65 7.13
N ILE A 313 3.96 0.45 7.45
CA ILE A 313 5.06 0.50 6.49
C ILE A 313 6.02 -0.67 6.71
N SER A 314 6.35 -1.39 5.63
CA SER A 314 7.34 -2.47 5.69
C SER A 314 8.76 -1.96 5.42
N GLU A 315 9.77 -2.76 5.79
CA GLU A 315 11.19 -2.53 5.45
C GLU A 315 11.49 -2.45 3.95
N THR A 316 10.54 -2.79 3.09
CA THR A 316 10.65 -2.64 1.63
C THR A 316 10.09 -1.30 1.15
N GLY A 317 9.41 -0.55 2.03
CA GLY A 317 8.71 0.69 1.74
C GLY A 317 7.33 0.49 1.14
N SER A 318 6.77 -0.72 1.23
CA SER A 318 5.36 -0.96 0.96
C SER A 318 4.52 -0.38 2.09
N ILE A 319 3.37 0.20 1.76
CA ILE A 319 2.48 0.85 2.72
C ILE A 319 1.07 0.26 2.66
N ALA A 320 0.41 0.22 3.81
CA ALA A 320 -1.00 -0.10 3.92
C ALA A 320 -1.65 0.80 4.97
N VAL A 321 -2.94 1.08 4.85
CA VAL A 321 -3.62 2.02 5.74
C VAL A 321 -4.94 1.43 6.23
N VAL A 322 -5.18 1.54 7.53
CA VAL A 322 -6.46 1.21 8.16
C VAL A 322 -7.07 2.50 8.69
N PRO A 323 -8.36 2.77 8.41
CA PRO A 323 -9.05 3.93 8.97
C PRO A 323 -8.97 3.94 10.49
N GLY A 324 -8.84 5.13 11.08
CA GLY A 324 -8.89 5.32 12.52
C GLY A 324 -10.27 4.96 13.07
N LYS A 325 -10.33 4.64 14.37
CA LYS A 325 -11.59 4.47 15.09
C LYS A 325 -12.17 5.82 15.51
#